data_AF-A0A3D5AIE9-F1
#
_entry.id   AF-A0A3D5AIE9-F1
#
_cell.length_a   1.000
_cell.length_b   1.000
_cell.length_c   1.000
_cell.angle_alpha   90.00
_cell.angle_beta   90.00
_cell.angle_gamma   90.00
#
_symmetry.space_group_name_H-M   'P 1'
#
loop_
_entity.id
_entity.type
_entity.pdbx_description
1 polymer ?
#
loop_
_entity_poly.entity_id
_entity_poly.type
_entity_poly.pdbx_seq_one_letter_code
_entity_poly.pdbx_strand_id
1 'polypeptide(L)' 'MTYQQGDRIKAAQAIHRSAGSAWPGDKGRIVKVTGDGYVIRWDDGGWESDVVKDNELERG' A
#
# COMPACT_ATOMS: atom_id res chain seq x y z
N MET A 1 -2.58 -12.80 6.50
CA MET A 1 -1.20 -12.60 7.01
C MET A 1 -1.12 -11.14 7.42
N THR A 2 -0.40 -10.75 8.46
CA THR A 2 -0.34 -9.32 8.83
C THR A 2 0.99 -8.75 8.38
N TYR A 3 0.95 -7.65 7.63
CA TYR A 3 2.14 -6.94 7.19
C TYR A 3 2.69 -6.04 8.32
N GLN A 4 3.97 -5.71 8.22
CA GLN A 4 4.68 -4.87 9.17
C GLN A 4 5.23 -3.60 8.50
N GLN A 5 5.52 -2.59 9.31
CA GLN A 5 6.21 -1.40 8.83
C GLN A 5 7.58 -1.79 8.26
N GLY A 6 7.87 -1.32 7.04
CA GLY A 6 9.06 -1.66 6.28
C GLY A 6 8.86 -2.74 5.22
N ASP A 7 7.76 -3.52 5.28
CA ASP A 7 7.48 -4.58 4.31
C ASP A 7 7.31 -4.02 2.90
N ARG A 8 7.83 -4.77 1.92
CA ARG A 8 7.58 -4.55 0.50
C ARG A 8 6.31 -5.27 0.07
N ILE A 9 5.47 -4.54 -0.67
CA ILE A 9 4.19 -5.03 -1.16
C ILE A 9 4.01 -4.69 -2.63
N LYS A 10 3.00 -5.30 -3.24
CA LYS A 10 2.41 -4.89 -4.51
C LYS A 10 0.92 -4.61 -4.31
N ALA A 11 0.37 -3.70 -5.11
CA ALA A 11 -1.06 -3.55 -5.21
C ALA A 11 -1.66 -4.79 -5.89
N ALA A 12 -2.60 -5.47 -5.24
CA ALA A 12 -3.34 -6.61 -5.80
C ALA A 12 -4.38 -6.16 -6.83
N GLN A 13 -4.88 -4.93 -6.66
CA GLN A 13 -5.94 -4.32 -7.45
C GLN A 13 -5.71 -2.80 -7.56
N ALA A 14 -6.55 -2.11 -8.33
CA ALA A 14 -6.52 -0.65 -8.35
C ALA A 14 -6.93 -0.07 -6.98
N ILE A 15 -6.12 0.85 -6.47
CA ILE A 15 -6.33 1.54 -5.18
C ILE A 15 -6.39 3.02 -5.46
N HIS A 16 -7.58 3.60 -5.38
CA HIS A 16 -7.80 5.04 -5.51
C HIS A 16 -7.84 5.70 -4.13
N ARG A 17 -7.00 6.70 -3.90
CA ARG A 17 -6.95 7.49 -2.67
C ARG A 17 -6.87 8.97 -3.01
N SER A 18 -6.99 9.81 -1.98
CA SER A 18 -7.00 11.27 -2.13
C SER A 18 -5.71 11.82 -2.76
N ALA A 19 -4.56 11.25 -2.40
CA ALA A 19 -3.24 11.67 -2.85
C ALA A 19 -2.79 11.07 -4.20
N GLY A 20 -3.48 10.04 -4.69
CA GLY A 20 -3.03 9.31 -5.88
C GLY A 20 -3.75 7.98 -6.10
N SER A 21 -3.36 7.29 -7.15
CA SER A 21 -3.85 5.95 -7.48
C SER A 21 -2.69 5.00 -7.68
N ALA A 22 -2.81 3.79 -7.14
CA ALA A 22 -1.90 2.68 -7.42
C ALA A 22 -2.64 1.65 -8.29
N TRP A 23 -1.94 1.06 -9.24
CA TRP A 23 -2.45 0.08 -10.19
C TRP A 23 -1.97 -1.32 -9.84
N PRO A 24 -2.69 -2.38 -10.27
CA PRO A 24 -2.26 -3.75 -10.00
C PRO A 24 -0.80 -3.98 -10.43
N GLY A 25 0.01 -4.50 -9.50
CA GLY A 25 1.45 -4.73 -9.71
C GLY A 25 2.36 -3.58 -9.31
N ASP A 26 1.83 -2.37 -9.05
CA ASP A 26 2.61 -1.26 -8.51
C ASP A 26 3.21 -1.64 -7.16
N LYS A 27 4.46 -1.23 -6.94
CA LYS A 27 5.23 -1.58 -5.76
C LYS A 27 5.22 -0.46 -4.75
N GLY A 28 5.26 -0.83 -3.48
CA GLY A 28 5.33 0.13 -2.39
C GLY A 28 6.02 -0.45 -1.17
N ARG A 29 6.11 0.39 -0.15
CA ARG A 29 6.58 0.03 1.19
C ARG A 29 5.58 0.49 2.23
N ILE A 30 5.26 -0.37 3.20
CA ILE A 30 4.45 0.04 4.35
C ILE A 30 5.28 0.97 5.21
N VAL A 31 4.79 2.20 5.41
CA VAL A 31 5.41 3.21 6.26
C VAL A 31 4.74 3.32 7.63
N LYS A 32 3.50 2.83 7.77
CA LYS A 32 2.79 2.77 9.04
C LYS A 32 1.76 1.63 9.04
N VAL A 33 1.65 0.92 10.15
CA VAL A 33 0.56 -0.01 10.43
C VAL A 33 -0.44 0.68 11.35
N THR A 34 -1.73 0.57 11.04
CA THR A 34 -2.83 1.11 11.86
C THR A 34 -3.76 -0.03 12.28
N GLY A 35 -4.71 0.25 13.18
CA GLY A 35 -5.75 -0.73 13.53
C GLY A 35 -6.68 -1.07 12.36
N ASP A 36 -6.74 -0.20 11.34
CA ASP A 36 -7.62 -0.32 10.19
C ASP A 36 -6.93 -0.79 8.91
N GLY A 37 -5.60 -0.90 8.88
CA GLY A 37 -4.84 -1.29 7.70
C GLY A 37 -3.45 -0.66 7.67
N TYR A 38 -3.01 -0.24 6.48
CA TYR A 38 -1.63 0.15 6.24
C TYR A 38 -1.53 1.47 5.47
N VAL A 39 -0.56 2.30 5.82
CA VAL A 39 -0.13 3.46 5.03
C VAL A 39 1.07 3.03 4.21
N ILE A 40 1.04 3.28 2.91
CA ILE A 40 2.02 2.81 1.95
C ILE A 40 2.61 3.99 1.22
N ARG A 41 3.94 4.04 1.14
CA ARG A 41 4.64 4.88 0.18
C ARG A 41 4.82 4.11 -1.11
N TRP A 42 4.17 4.54 -2.17
CA TRP A 42 4.27 3.91 -3.49
C TRP A 42 5.56 4.35 -4.19
N ASP A 43 6.21 3.40 -4.86
CA ASP A 43 7.45 3.67 -5.60
C ASP A 43 7.16 4.56 -6.82
N ASP A 44 5.99 4.38 -7.46
CA ASP A 44 5.54 5.26 -8.54
C ASP A 44 4.95 6.56 -7.97
N GLY A 45 5.51 7.69 -8.41
CA GLY A 45 5.16 9.03 -7.94
C GLY A 45 5.57 9.37 -6.49
N GLY A 46 6.01 8.40 -5.68
CA GLY A 46 6.54 8.64 -4.34
C GLY A 46 5.51 9.14 -3.31
N TRP A 47 4.23 9.02 -3.60
CA TRP A 47 3.13 9.48 -2.75
C TRP A 47 2.78 8.47 -1.67
N GLU A 48 2.23 8.96 -0.56
CA GLU A 48 1.76 8.14 0.55
C GLU A 48 0.25 7.97 0.47
N SER A 49 -0.22 6.74 0.58
CA SER A 49 -1.65 6.44 0.65
C SER A 49 -2.26 6.90 1.95
N ASP A 50 -3.58 6.99 1.99
CA ASP A 50 -4.33 6.93 3.25
C ASP A 50 -4.23 5.48 3.82
N VAL A 51 -5.35 4.89 4.25
CA VAL A 51 -5.37 3.48 4.69
C VAL A 51 -5.66 2.55 3.52
N VAL A 52 -4.87 1.50 3.40
CA VAL A 52 -5.03 0.37 2.47
C VAL A 52 -5.25 -0.91 3.26
N LYS A 53 -6.19 -1.74 2.82
CA LYS A 53 -6.60 -2.98 3.48
C LYS A 53 -5.74 -4.15 3.04
N ASP A 54 -5.67 -5.17 3.88
CA ASP A 54 -4.86 -6.38 3.64
C ASP A 54 -5.20 -7.06 2.31
N ASN A 55 -6.48 -7.12 1.96
CA ASN A 55 -6.97 -7.74 0.73
C ASN A 55 -6.70 -6.91 -0.54
N GLU A 56 -6.22 -5.67 -0.41
CA GLU A 56 -5.79 -4.84 -1.54
C GLU A 56 -4.29 -5.04 -1.85
N LEU A 57 -3.59 -5.87 -1.06
CA LEU A 57 -2.13 -6.00 -1.09
C LEU A 57 -1.66 -7.44 -1.29
N GLU A 58 -0.58 -7.58 -2.03
CA GLU A 58 0.18 -8.82 -2.19
C GLU A 58 1.61 -8.64 -1.68
N ARG A 59 2.23 -9.72 -1.21
CA ARG A 59 3.66 -9.70 -0.86
C ARG A 59 4.51 -9.40 -2.09
N GLY A 60 5.39 -8.41 -1.95
CA GLY A 60 6.24 -7.87 -3.02
C GLY A 60 7.50 -8.67 -3.30
#